data_AF-A0A8D8AE73-F1
#
_entry.id   AF-A0A8D8AE73-F1
#
_cell.length_a   1.000
_cell.length_b   1.000
_cell.length_c   1.000
_cell.angle_alpha   90.00
_cell.angle_beta   90.00
_cell.angle_gamma   90.00
#
_symmetry.space_group_name_H-M   'P 1'
#
loop_
_entity.id
_entity.type
_entity.pdbx_description
1 polymer ?
#
loop_
_entity_poly.entity_id
_entity_poly.type
_entity_poly.pdbx_seq_one_letter_code
_entity_poly.pdbx_strand_id
1 'polypeptide(L)'
;MADPMDDKCKKQHHKHKCCNDANTDNLDKIRDLKKQCFSEQKTKERSARGMMDPVDMFNCEKMNKTKQDLICAIECVGRKKSILDQDGNLLEATKLVPFVKENFAADPWQEPLVEGFVDTCLKEVAEKMAAKTEEFRCNPASSHFGYCMWRQTTMACPKEKQEQSKKCEKIREKLANNEPITMFGKHDFDDN
;
A
#
# COMPACT_ATOMS: atom_id res chain seq x y z
N MET A 1 -5.16 -33.91 -22.76
CA MET A 1 -3.70 -33.93 -22.59
C MET A 1 -3.25 -32.49 -22.71
N ALA A 2 -2.90 -31.85 -21.60
CA ALA A 2 -2.55 -30.43 -21.57
C ALA A 2 -1.06 -30.25 -21.89
N ASP A 3 -0.76 -29.29 -22.76
CA ASP A 3 0.60 -29.02 -23.24
C ASP A 3 1.55 -28.58 -22.11
N PRO A 4 2.76 -29.17 -22.00
CA PRO A 4 3.74 -28.85 -20.95
C PRO A 4 4.41 -27.47 -21.09
N MET A 5 3.95 -26.61 -22.02
CA MET A 5 4.51 -25.28 -22.25
C MET A 5 3.69 -24.12 -21.64
N ASP A 6 2.48 -24.37 -21.15
CA ASP A 6 1.62 -23.32 -20.55
C ASP A 6 2.04 -22.96 -19.11
N ASP A 7 2.77 -23.85 -18.42
CA ASP A 7 3.20 -23.60 -17.02
C ASP A 7 4.36 -22.58 -16.90
N LYS A 8 5.06 -22.25 -18.00
CA LYS A 8 6.14 -21.24 -18.00
C LYS A 8 5.64 -19.80 -18.14
N CYS A 9 4.38 -19.61 -18.53
CA CYS A 9 3.75 -18.30 -18.68
C CYS A 9 2.84 -17.91 -17.51
N LYS A 10 2.80 -18.71 -16.42
CA LYS A 10 2.38 -18.18 -15.13
C LYS A 10 3.45 -17.20 -14.68
N LYS A 11 3.32 -15.94 -15.10
CA LYS A 11 3.96 -14.82 -14.41
C LYS A 11 3.67 -15.05 -12.95
N GLN A 12 4.66 -15.55 -12.20
CA GLN A 12 4.61 -15.55 -10.76
C GLN A 12 4.46 -14.08 -10.44
N HIS A 13 3.22 -13.66 -10.21
CA HIS A 13 2.95 -12.44 -9.50
C HIS A 13 3.56 -12.71 -8.13
N HIS A 14 4.86 -12.46 -7.98
CA HIS A 14 5.53 -12.42 -6.71
C HIS A 14 4.79 -11.34 -5.94
N LYS A 15 3.72 -11.74 -5.25
CA LYS A 15 3.12 -10.96 -4.18
C LYS A 15 4.28 -10.86 -3.20
N HIS A 16 5.03 -9.75 -3.24
CA HIS A 16 6.24 -9.53 -2.45
C HIS A 16 5.87 -9.41 -0.97
N LYS A 17 5.47 -10.54 -0.38
CA LYS A 17 5.08 -10.66 1.01
C LYS A 17 6.30 -11.18 1.75
N CYS A 18 6.98 -10.28 2.46
CA CYS A 18 8.05 -10.67 3.39
C CYS A 18 7.52 -11.23 4.72
N CYS A 19 6.20 -11.29 4.87
CA CYS A 19 5.50 -11.96 5.95
C CYS A 19 4.38 -12.81 5.35
N ASN A 20 4.37 -14.11 5.65
CA ASN A 20 3.32 -15.03 5.22
C ASN A 20 2.10 -14.89 6.13
N ASP A 21 1.41 -13.76 5.98
CA ASP A 21 0.16 -13.47 6.68
C ASP A 21 -1.06 -14.04 5.93
N ALA A 22 -2.08 -14.46 6.70
CA ALA A 22 -3.33 -15.02 6.18
C ALA A 22 -4.22 -13.99 5.44
N ASN A 23 -3.71 -12.78 5.22
CA ASN A 23 -4.49 -11.64 4.76
C ASN A 23 -4.61 -11.54 3.22
N THR A 24 -4.41 -12.63 2.47
CA THR A 24 -4.39 -12.59 0.99
C THR A 24 -5.70 -12.12 0.38
N ASP A 25 -6.83 -12.56 0.92
CA ASP A 25 -8.15 -12.32 0.32
C ASP A 25 -8.62 -10.88 0.53
N ASN A 26 -8.39 -10.32 1.71
CA ASN A 26 -8.71 -8.92 1.98
C ASN A 26 -7.79 -7.97 1.19
N LEU A 27 -6.50 -8.32 1.05
CA LEU A 27 -5.58 -7.58 0.19
C LEU A 27 -6.02 -7.61 -1.28
N ASP A 28 -6.53 -8.73 -1.77
CA ASP A 28 -7.07 -8.83 -3.13
C ASP A 28 -8.35 -7.98 -3.30
N LYS A 29 -9.26 -7.98 -2.32
CA LYS A 29 -10.43 -7.06 -2.31
C LYS A 29 -10.02 -5.59 -2.32
N ILE A 30 -9.02 -5.21 -1.52
CA ILE A 30 -8.48 -3.84 -1.49
C ILE A 30 -7.82 -3.50 -2.83
N ARG A 31 -7.11 -4.45 -3.44
CA ARG A 31 -6.50 -4.28 -4.76
C ARG A 31 -7.55 -4.03 -5.83
N ASP A 32 -8.65 -4.76 -5.81
CA ASP A 32 -9.73 -4.58 -6.78
C ASP A 32 -10.49 -3.26 -6.56
N LEU A 33 -10.73 -2.86 -5.32
CA LEU A 33 -11.24 -1.52 -5.00
C LEU A 33 -10.28 -0.43 -5.48
N LYS A 34 -8.97 -0.61 -5.32
CA LYS A 34 -7.97 0.32 -5.85
C LYS A 34 -8.01 0.40 -7.37
N LYS A 35 -8.18 -0.72 -8.09
CA LYS A 35 -8.36 -0.72 -9.56
C LYS A 35 -9.64 0.01 -9.98
N GLN A 36 -10.74 -0.18 -9.24
CA GLN A 36 -11.99 0.53 -9.49
C GLN A 36 -11.83 2.03 -9.28
N CYS A 37 -11.29 2.44 -8.13
CA CYS A 37 -11.00 3.84 -7.84
C CYS A 37 -10.05 4.47 -8.86
N PHE A 38 -9.01 3.75 -9.29
CA PHE A 38 -8.10 4.21 -10.33
C PHE A 38 -8.80 4.35 -11.69
N SER A 39 -9.70 3.45 -12.03
CA SER A 39 -10.50 3.52 -13.27
C SER A 39 -11.53 4.65 -13.23
N GLU A 40 -12.16 4.90 -12.08
CA GLU A 40 -13.07 6.03 -11.86
C GLU A 40 -12.31 7.36 -11.98
N GLN A 41 -11.13 7.48 -11.36
CA GLN A 41 -10.26 8.65 -11.47
C GLN A 41 -9.79 8.86 -12.92
N LYS A 42 -9.35 7.78 -13.60
CA LYS A 42 -8.98 7.83 -15.02
C LYS A 42 -10.14 8.15 -15.95
N THR A 43 -11.36 7.76 -15.61
CA THR A 43 -12.56 8.10 -16.40
C THR A 43 -12.89 9.58 -16.24
N LYS A 44 -12.80 10.12 -15.01
CA LYS A 44 -12.91 11.57 -14.73
C LYS A 44 -11.82 12.38 -15.44
N GLU A 45 -10.59 11.86 -15.52
CA GLU A 45 -9.49 12.50 -16.28
C GLU A 45 -9.62 12.32 -17.80
N ARG A 46 -10.09 11.17 -18.30
CA ARG A 46 -10.32 10.91 -19.74
C ARG A 46 -11.40 11.80 -20.33
N SER A 47 -12.43 12.16 -19.56
CA SER A 47 -13.40 13.16 -19.99
C SER A 47 -12.83 14.59 -20.05
N ALA A 48 -11.63 14.83 -19.51
CA ALA A 48 -10.95 16.12 -19.52
C ALA A 48 -9.74 16.20 -20.48
N ARG A 49 -9.05 15.09 -20.76
CA ARG A 49 -7.93 15.03 -21.72
C ARG A 49 -7.90 13.68 -22.45
N GLY A 50 -7.71 13.73 -23.77
CA GLY A 50 -7.69 12.58 -24.67
C GLY A 50 -6.66 11.49 -24.33
N MET A 51 -6.78 10.36 -25.04
CA MET A 51 -6.09 9.07 -24.81
C MET A 51 -4.62 9.19 -24.39
N MET A 52 -4.23 8.45 -23.35
CA MET A 52 -2.90 8.51 -22.74
C MET A 52 -2.00 7.35 -23.17
N ASP A 53 -0.74 7.70 -23.48
CA ASP A 53 0.41 6.87 -23.80
C ASP A 53 0.89 5.94 -22.66
N PRO A 54 1.70 4.90 -22.98
CA PRO A 54 2.30 3.99 -22.00
C PRO A 54 3.12 4.71 -20.92
N VAL A 55 3.13 4.11 -19.71
CA VAL A 55 3.86 4.61 -18.53
C VAL A 55 5.36 4.56 -18.80
N ASP A 56 5.94 5.72 -19.08
CA ASP A 56 7.37 5.90 -19.24
C ASP A 56 8.01 6.20 -17.88
N MET A 57 8.72 5.21 -17.33
CA MET A 57 9.32 5.22 -15.99
C MET A 57 10.56 6.12 -15.87
N PHE A 58 11.03 6.73 -16.97
CA PHE A 58 12.20 7.61 -16.99
C PHE A 58 11.85 9.10 -16.95
N ASN A 59 10.56 9.44 -16.97
CA ASN A 59 10.11 10.83 -16.92
C ASN A 59 9.59 11.18 -15.52
N CYS A 60 10.32 12.06 -14.81
CA CYS A 60 9.99 12.51 -13.45
C CYS A 60 8.59 13.14 -13.36
N GLU A 61 8.12 13.84 -14.39
CA GLU A 61 6.78 14.44 -14.42
C GLU A 61 5.69 13.37 -14.51
N LYS A 62 5.89 12.34 -15.35
CA LYS A 62 4.94 11.21 -15.47
C LYS A 62 4.91 10.35 -14.20
N MET A 63 6.06 10.21 -13.53
CA MET A 63 6.16 9.51 -12.24
C MET A 63 5.41 10.28 -11.14
N ASN A 64 5.58 11.60 -11.07
CA ASN A 64 4.84 12.45 -10.14
C ASN A 64 3.34 12.41 -10.41
N LYS A 65 2.91 12.44 -11.68
CA LYS A 65 1.49 12.28 -12.03
C LYS A 65 0.95 10.92 -11.57
N THR A 66 1.69 9.84 -11.81
CA THR A 66 1.29 8.49 -11.38
C THR A 66 1.22 8.38 -9.85
N LYS A 67 2.15 9.00 -9.11
CA LYS A 67 2.13 9.09 -7.65
C LYS A 67 0.86 9.81 -7.16
N GLN A 68 0.50 10.92 -7.78
CA GLN A 68 -0.73 11.66 -7.46
C GLN A 68 -1.99 10.82 -7.75
N ASP A 69 -2.05 10.15 -8.91
CA ASP A 69 -3.19 9.30 -9.28
C ASP A 69 -3.36 8.13 -8.30
N LEU A 70 -2.24 7.56 -7.81
CA LEU A 70 -2.25 6.52 -6.79
C LEU A 70 -2.72 7.03 -5.43
N ILE A 71 -2.28 8.22 -5.01
CA ILE A 71 -2.75 8.86 -3.78
C ILE A 71 -4.27 9.08 -3.86
N CYS A 72 -4.76 9.61 -4.98
CA CYS A 72 -6.20 9.78 -5.21
C CYS A 72 -6.97 8.46 -5.21
N ALA A 73 -6.39 7.39 -5.76
CA ALA A 73 -7.01 6.07 -5.72
C ALA A 73 -7.08 5.51 -4.29
N ILE A 74 -6.04 5.71 -3.48
CA ILE A 74 -6.01 5.26 -2.07
C ILE A 74 -6.98 6.08 -1.22
N GLU A 75 -7.06 7.39 -1.43
CA GLU A 75 -8.05 8.24 -0.77
C GLU A 75 -9.48 7.79 -1.11
N CYS A 76 -9.75 7.49 -2.39
CA CYS A 76 -11.04 6.94 -2.82
C CYS A 76 -11.38 5.62 -2.10
N VAL A 77 -10.41 4.72 -1.93
CA VAL A 77 -10.61 3.48 -1.15
C VAL A 77 -10.92 3.81 0.31
N GLY A 78 -10.19 4.75 0.91
CA GLY A 78 -10.43 5.19 2.29
C GLY A 78 -11.83 5.78 2.49
N ARG A 79 -12.32 6.57 1.54
CA ARG A 79 -13.70 7.09 1.54
C ARG A 79 -14.73 5.97 1.39
N LYS A 80 -14.51 5.03 0.45
CA LYS A 80 -15.42 3.87 0.26
C LYS A 80 -15.47 2.93 1.47
N LYS A 81 -14.39 2.87 2.25
CA LYS A 81 -14.31 2.10 3.49
C LYS A 81 -14.72 2.90 4.73
N SER A 82 -15.16 4.15 4.56
CA SER A 82 -15.61 5.04 5.64
C SER A 82 -14.57 5.21 6.75
N ILE A 83 -13.27 5.20 6.39
CA ILE A 83 -12.15 5.44 7.31
C ILE A 83 -11.59 6.85 7.22
N LEU A 84 -12.15 7.67 6.32
CA LEU A 84 -11.78 9.07 6.13
C LEU A 84 -12.95 9.99 6.45
N ASP A 85 -12.63 11.20 6.91
CA ASP A 85 -13.59 12.31 7.04
C ASP A 85 -13.89 12.98 5.68
N GLN A 86 -14.65 14.08 5.72
CA GLN A 86 -14.98 14.84 4.51
C GLN A 86 -13.74 15.49 3.87
N ASP A 87 -12.78 15.89 4.69
CA ASP A 87 -11.52 16.53 4.29
C ASP A 87 -10.44 15.52 3.82
N GLY A 88 -10.75 14.23 3.89
CA GLY A 88 -9.86 13.13 3.49
C GLY A 88 -8.82 12.77 4.54
N ASN A 89 -8.93 13.29 5.76
CA ASN A 89 -8.11 12.87 6.89
C ASN A 89 -8.64 11.56 7.48
N LEU A 90 -7.75 10.86 8.19
CA LEU A 90 -8.09 9.62 8.86
C LEU A 90 -9.01 9.89 10.05
N LEU A 91 -10.00 9.00 10.24
CA LEU A 91 -10.83 9.02 11.43
C LEU A 91 -10.04 8.56 12.67
N GLU A 92 -10.57 8.87 13.84
CA GLU A 92 -10.01 8.48 15.14
C GLU A 92 -9.76 6.96 15.27
N ALA A 93 -8.82 6.60 16.16
CA ALA A 93 -8.44 5.21 16.43
C ALA A 93 -9.64 4.29 16.72
N THR A 94 -10.67 4.82 17.37
CA THR A 94 -11.92 4.10 17.69
C THR A 94 -12.63 3.52 16.46
N LYS A 95 -12.47 4.13 15.28
CA LYS A 95 -13.02 3.64 14.02
C LYS A 95 -12.00 2.87 13.17
N LEU A 96 -10.72 3.20 13.31
CA LEU A 96 -9.65 2.55 12.55
C LEU A 96 -9.26 1.19 13.09
N VAL A 97 -9.17 1.02 14.42
CA VAL A 97 -8.86 -0.25 15.06
C VAL A 97 -9.79 -1.38 14.60
N PRO A 98 -11.13 -1.25 14.65
CA PRO A 98 -12.02 -2.33 14.19
C PRO A 98 -11.87 -2.60 12.69
N PHE A 99 -11.70 -1.54 11.87
CA PHE A 99 -11.46 -1.70 10.44
C PHE A 99 -10.17 -2.49 10.16
N VAL A 100 -9.08 -2.18 10.86
CA VAL A 100 -7.80 -2.86 10.72
C VAL A 100 -7.90 -4.31 11.21
N LYS A 101 -8.57 -4.56 12.34
CA LYS A 101 -8.79 -5.94 12.82
C LYS A 101 -9.53 -6.77 11.76
N GLU A 102 -10.61 -6.26 11.20
CA GLU A 102 -11.45 -6.99 10.24
C GLU A 102 -10.78 -7.18 8.85
N ASN A 103 -10.02 -6.20 8.38
CA ASN A 103 -9.49 -6.18 7.01
C ASN A 103 -7.99 -6.53 6.92
N PHE A 104 -7.25 -6.49 8.03
CA PHE A 104 -5.78 -6.65 8.02
C PHE A 104 -5.20 -7.59 9.08
N ALA A 105 -5.87 -7.80 10.21
CA ALA A 105 -5.43 -8.74 11.24
C ALA A 105 -6.03 -10.14 11.00
N ALA A 106 -5.60 -10.79 9.92
CA ALA A 106 -6.11 -12.11 9.55
C ALA A 106 -5.52 -13.24 10.42
N ASP A 107 -4.37 -13.00 11.05
CA ASP A 107 -3.75 -13.96 11.96
C ASP A 107 -3.92 -13.56 13.44
N PRO A 108 -4.07 -14.54 14.37
CA PRO A 108 -4.24 -14.26 15.81
C PRO A 108 -3.10 -13.46 16.45
N TRP A 109 -1.87 -13.55 15.90
CA TRP A 109 -0.73 -12.80 16.42
C TRP A 109 -0.80 -11.30 16.10
N GLN A 110 -1.60 -10.91 15.09
CA GLN A 110 -1.74 -9.51 14.67
C GLN A 110 -2.74 -8.76 15.55
N GLU A 111 -3.82 -9.42 15.99
CA GLU A 111 -4.89 -8.82 16.81
C GLU A 111 -4.40 -8.00 18.02
N PRO A 112 -3.52 -8.52 18.90
CA PRO A 112 -3.05 -7.76 20.06
C PRO A 112 -2.14 -6.59 19.69
N LEU A 113 -1.61 -6.56 18.46
CA LEU A 113 -0.68 -5.52 17.99
C LEU A 113 -1.40 -4.37 17.27
N VAL A 114 -2.64 -4.60 16.79
CA VAL A 114 -3.36 -3.63 15.97
C VAL A 114 -3.50 -2.28 16.65
N GLU A 115 -3.88 -2.25 17.92
CA GLU A 115 -4.13 -0.99 18.64
C GLU A 115 -2.85 -0.15 18.73
N GLY A 116 -1.73 -0.77 19.11
CA GLY A 116 -0.43 -0.09 19.15
C GLY A 116 0.04 0.39 17.78
N PHE A 117 -0.24 -0.38 16.71
CA PHE A 117 0.11 0.03 15.34
C PHE A 117 -0.73 1.21 14.86
N VAL A 118 -2.04 1.18 15.09
CA VAL A 118 -2.95 2.27 14.71
C VAL A 118 -2.54 3.57 15.40
N ASP A 119 -2.28 3.53 16.71
CA ASP A 119 -1.87 4.72 17.46
C ASP A 119 -0.53 5.28 16.98
N THR A 120 0.45 4.41 16.74
CA THR A 120 1.76 4.81 16.22
C THR A 120 1.63 5.43 14.84
N CYS A 121 0.84 4.81 13.96
CA CYS A 121 0.67 5.27 12.59
C CYS A 121 -0.17 6.55 12.49
N LEU A 122 -1.15 6.76 13.36
CA LEU A 122 -1.89 8.02 13.43
C LEU A 122 -0.97 9.19 13.81
N LYS A 123 -0.08 8.99 14.80
CA LYS A 123 0.91 10.01 15.19
C LYS A 123 1.86 10.34 14.05
N GLU A 124 2.42 9.32 13.40
CA GLU A 124 3.34 9.53 12.27
C GLU A 124 2.64 10.23 11.09
N VAL A 125 1.38 9.89 10.81
CA VAL A 125 0.62 10.59 9.77
C VAL A 125 0.39 12.04 10.15
N ALA A 126 0.00 12.34 11.39
CA ALA A 126 -0.18 13.71 11.84
C ALA A 126 1.11 14.53 11.70
N GLU A 127 2.26 13.97 12.09
CA GLU A 127 3.57 14.60 11.92
C GLU A 127 3.91 14.85 10.45
N LYS A 128 3.71 13.84 9.57
CA LYS A 128 3.97 13.98 8.13
C LYS A 128 3.04 14.98 7.46
N MET A 129 1.78 15.03 7.86
CA MET A 129 0.80 15.98 7.34
C MET A 129 1.09 17.40 7.81
N ALA A 130 1.58 17.58 9.04
CA ALA A 130 2.04 18.88 9.55
C ALA A 130 3.34 19.36 8.87
N ALA A 131 4.26 18.45 8.56
CA ALA A 131 5.52 18.74 7.88
C ALA A 131 5.41 18.81 6.35
N LYS A 132 4.22 18.60 5.79
CA LYS A 132 4.02 18.50 4.34
C LYS A 132 4.23 19.85 3.66
N THR A 133 5.24 19.92 2.80
CA THR A 133 5.53 21.08 1.94
C THR A 133 5.04 20.89 0.49
N GLU A 134 4.72 19.66 0.08
CA GLU A 134 4.25 19.34 -1.27
C GLU A 134 2.73 19.53 -1.38
N GLU A 135 2.25 20.21 -2.41
CA GLU A 135 0.82 20.21 -2.73
C GLU A 135 0.44 18.88 -3.41
N PHE A 136 -0.36 18.07 -2.74
CA PHE A 136 -0.99 16.89 -3.34
C PHE A 136 -2.40 17.25 -3.79
N ARG A 137 -2.79 16.76 -4.97
CA ARG A 137 -4.17 16.91 -5.49
C ARG A 137 -5.20 16.23 -4.58
N CYS A 138 -4.78 15.17 -3.90
CA CYS A 138 -5.58 14.33 -3.03
C CYS A 138 -4.88 14.18 -1.68
N ASN A 139 -5.62 13.95 -0.61
CA ASN A 139 -5.08 13.87 0.74
C ASN A 139 -4.23 12.59 0.91
N PRO A 140 -2.91 12.69 1.17
CA PRO A 140 -2.04 11.52 1.27
C PRO A 140 -2.11 10.80 2.62
N ALA A 141 -2.90 11.29 3.59
CA ALA A 141 -3.00 10.71 4.94
C ALA A 141 -3.28 9.21 4.90
N SER A 142 -4.24 8.78 4.07
CA SER A 142 -4.58 7.36 3.86
C SER A 142 -3.43 6.52 3.30
N SER A 143 -2.62 7.08 2.40
CA SER A 143 -1.45 6.42 1.83
C SER A 143 -0.32 6.29 2.86
N HIS A 144 -0.06 7.35 3.63
CA HIS A 144 0.92 7.33 4.71
C HIS A 144 0.54 6.32 5.81
N PHE A 145 -0.74 6.26 6.17
CA PHE A 145 -1.25 5.28 7.12
C PHE A 145 -1.07 3.85 6.64
N GLY A 146 -1.46 3.56 5.38
CA GLY A 146 -1.27 2.23 4.79
C GLY A 146 0.20 1.79 4.76
N TYR A 147 1.11 2.73 4.45
CA TYR A 147 2.55 2.46 4.48
C TYR A 147 3.08 2.18 5.90
N CYS A 148 2.69 3.00 6.87
CA CYS A 148 3.09 2.79 8.27
C CYS A 148 2.57 1.45 8.80
N MET A 149 1.30 1.11 8.54
CA MET A 149 0.73 -0.17 8.96
C MET A 149 1.48 -1.34 8.35
N TRP A 150 1.79 -1.29 7.05
CA TRP A 150 2.59 -2.32 6.39
C TRP A 150 3.99 -2.46 7.01
N ARG A 151 4.65 -1.35 7.33
CA ARG A 151 5.96 -1.34 7.99
C ARG A 151 5.89 -2.02 9.37
N GLN A 152 4.95 -1.60 10.21
CA GLN A 152 4.77 -2.16 11.55
C GLN A 152 4.49 -3.66 11.51
N THR A 153 3.56 -4.09 10.65
CA THR A 153 3.23 -5.52 10.48
C THR A 153 4.43 -6.32 9.96
N THR A 154 5.22 -5.77 9.04
CA THR A 154 6.41 -6.46 8.50
C THR A 154 7.48 -6.63 9.57
N MET A 155 7.67 -5.63 10.44
CA MET A 155 8.64 -5.68 11.53
C MET A 155 8.22 -6.63 12.66
N ALA A 156 6.93 -6.70 12.96
CA ALA A 156 6.40 -7.57 14.02
C ALA A 156 6.13 -9.01 13.55
N CYS A 157 6.32 -9.30 12.26
CA CYS A 157 6.12 -10.63 11.71
C CYS A 157 6.94 -11.67 12.48
N PRO A 158 6.33 -12.73 13.07
CA PRO A 158 7.06 -13.76 13.80
C PRO A 158 8.08 -14.48 12.92
N LYS A 159 9.24 -14.86 13.47
CA LYS A 159 10.32 -15.54 12.73
C LYS A 159 9.85 -16.79 11.97
N GLU A 160 8.87 -17.49 12.52
CA GLU A 160 8.26 -18.69 11.91
C GLU A 160 7.44 -18.38 10.64
N LYS A 161 6.91 -17.16 10.52
CA LYS A 161 6.12 -16.67 9.36
C LYS A 161 6.93 -15.77 8.44
N GLN A 162 8.20 -15.49 8.77
CA GLN A 162 9.09 -14.67 7.98
C GLN A 162 9.66 -15.46 6.80
N GLU A 163 9.60 -14.86 5.60
CA GLU A 163 10.36 -15.39 4.47
C GLU A 163 11.85 -15.07 4.64
N GLN A 164 12.72 -16.07 4.48
CA GLN A 164 14.17 -15.96 4.71
C GLN A 164 14.95 -15.62 3.43
N SER A 165 14.29 -15.03 2.44
CA SER A 165 15.00 -14.57 1.25
C SER A 165 15.87 -13.35 1.58
N LYS A 166 17.06 -13.25 0.97
CA LYS A 166 17.99 -12.11 1.13
C LYS A 166 17.32 -10.75 0.85
N LYS A 167 16.30 -10.75 -0.01
CA LYS A 167 15.45 -9.58 -0.31
C LYS A 167 14.64 -9.13 0.90
N CYS A 168 13.97 -10.06 1.56
CA CYS A 168 13.17 -9.75 2.72
C CYS A 168 14.02 -9.39 3.94
N GLU A 169 15.23 -9.92 4.05
CA GLU A 169 16.22 -9.45 5.03
C GLU A 169 16.58 -7.99 4.79
N LYS A 170 16.98 -7.61 3.57
CA LYS A 170 17.27 -6.20 3.22
C LYS A 170 16.08 -5.27 3.46
N ILE A 171 14.87 -5.70 3.13
CA ILE A 171 13.65 -4.92 3.39
C ILE A 171 13.48 -4.71 4.89
N ARG A 172 13.63 -5.74 5.72
CA ARG A 172 13.54 -5.62 7.18
C ARG A 172 14.62 -4.70 7.76
N GLU A 173 15.85 -4.78 7.25
CA GLU A 173 16.94 -3.88 7.63
C GLU A 173 16.63 -2.43 7.30
N LYS A 174 16.18 -2.15 6.06
CA LYS A 174 15.75 -0.80 5.65
C LYS A 174 14.61 -0.26 6.49
N LEU A 175 13.60 -1.09 6.77
CA LEU A 175 12.47 -0.70 7.62
C LEU A 175 12.92 -0.40 9.05
N ALA A 176 13.85 -1.18 9.60
CA ALA A 176 14.42 -0.94 10.93
C ALA A 176 15.20 0.38 11.00
N ASN A 177 15.84 0.78 9.90
CA ASN A 177 16.58 2.04 9.78
C ASN A 177 15.70 3.25 9.39
N ASN A 178 14.37 3.09 9.27
CA ASN A 178 13.45 4.10 8.73
C ASN A 178 13.84 4.60 7.33
N GLU A 179 14.51 3.78 6.53
CA GLU A 179 14.84 4.11 5.16
C GLU A 179 13.60 4.00 4.26
N PRO A 180 13.37 4.97 3.35
CA PRO A 180 12.21 4.94 2.47
C PRO A 180 12.32 3.77 1.49
N ILE A 181 11.39 2.82 1.60
CA ILE A 181 11.24 1.75 0.60
C ILE A 181 10.33 2.26 -0.51
N THR A 182 10.88 2.40 -1.71
CA THR A 182 10.09 2.87 -2.84
C THR A 182 9.35 1.70 -3.46
N MET A 183 8.02 1.67 -3.33
CA MET A 183 7.15 0.69 -4.02
C MET A 183 7.28 0.71 -5.56
N PHE A 184 8.00 1.71 -6.12
CA PHE A 184 8.19 1.96 -7.54
C PHE A 184 9.66 1.89 -8.00
N GLY A 185 10.61 1.75 -7.08
CA GLY A 185 12.02 1.60 -7.43
C GLY A 185 12.29 0.15 -7.78
N LYS A 186 12.55 -0.14 -9.06
CA LYS A 186 13.06 -1.43 -9.53
C LYS A 186 14.26 -1.90 -8.69
N HIS A 187 15.12 -0.94 -8.30
CA HIS A 187 16.31 -1.16 -7.47
C HIS A 187 16.05 -1.77 -6.07
N ASP A 188 14.83 -1.67 -5.51
CA ASP A 188 14.51 -2.26 -4.21
C ASP A 188 14.03 -3.73 -4.33
N PHE A 189 13.66 -4.18 -5.53
CA PHE A 189 13.03 -5.49 -5.79
C PHE A 189 13.75 -6.36 -6.83
N ASP A 190 14.76 -5.82 -7.52
CA ASP A 190 15.62 -6.56 -8.41
C ASP A 190 16.57 -7.45 -7.58
N ASP A 191 16.40 -8.77 -7.68
CA ASP A 191 17.56 -9.66 -7.56
C ASP A 191 18.29 -9.44 -8.86
N ASN A 192 19.57 -9.06 -8.78
CA ASN A 192 20.45 -8.94 -9.92
C ASN A 192 20.24 -10.03 -10.98
#